data_AF-A0A7Y2GP28-F1
#
_entry.id   AF-A0A7Y2GP28-F1
#
_cell.length_a   1.000
_cell.length_b   1.000
_cell.length_c   1.000
_cell.angle_alpha   90.00
_cell.angle_beta   90.00
_cell.angle_gamma   90.00
#
_symmetry.space_group_name_H-M   'P 1'
#
loop_
_entity.id
_entity.type
_entity.pdbx_description
1 polymer ?
#
loop_
_entity_poly.entity_id
_entity_poly.type
_entity_poly.pdbx_seq_one_letter_code
_entity_poly.pdbx_strand_id
1 'polypeptide(L)'
;MNINLSTLNLLSILKKHRLILGSLFVLVSVYACSSDSSAPDSPTPNPNPEAPTPTPEPEPVIEVNSIPPSSQRPGDANKGYEYLITGDYMSSGIPYDAFIAGFGEDETNVLGRSGDNAKIPYNYTAVDAPNGVRVVAPNCMSCHAGKINDEFIVGLGNHSADYTTNRAENIALLNTAISFLYGGENSDEWEAYDQFRKSIIAIGPKTIMESKGVNPADKIAQVLVAHRDKNSLAWVDEPNVAVADEVIPTDVPAWWLLKKKNAMFYTGIGRKDFCKSFIGSSLLTLADKVKAEELDKKMVDVLAFINSIEAPAYPFTIDSDLASQGKLVFEENCVRCHGSYGADADYPNLMVALTTIGTDNELSNHYSQPSALNDYFRDWFNNGWFGTHANPLEIVSEGGYIAPPLDG
;
A
#
# COMPACT_ATOMS: atom_id res chain seq x y z
N MET A 1 -11.83 -56.18 0.76
CA MET A 1 -11.16 -57.26 0.00
C MET A 1 -9.72 -57.35 0.50
N ASN A 2 -9.09 -58.53 0.51
CA ASN A 2 -7.94 -58.81 1.40
C ASN A 2 -6.57 -58.70 0.72
N ILE A 3 -5.56 -58.27 1.51
CA ILE A 3 -4.11 -58.58 1.38
C ILE A 3 -3.43 -57.85 0.19
N ASN A 4 -2.21 -57.30 0.28
CA ASN A 4 -1.02 -57.74 1.05
C ASN A 4 -0.13 -56.60 1.61
N LEU A 5 0.74 -56.92 2.57
CA LEU A 5 1.86 -56.07 3.04
C LEU A 5 3.22 -56.77 2.82
N SER A 6 4.15 -56.12 2.13
CA SER A 6 5.60 -56.40 2.10
C SER A 6 6.31 -55.41 1.15
N THR A 7 7.50 -54.86 1.37
CA THR A 7 8.53 -55.04 2.43
C THR A 7 9.17 -53.70 2.81
N LEU A 8 9.75 -53.61 4.02
CA LEU A 8 10.80 -52.64 4.32
C LEU A 8 12.12 -53.08 3.64
N ASN A 9 12.83 -52.15 2.97
CA ASN A 9 14.29 -51.95 3.02
C ASN A 9 14.81 -51.16 1.81
N LEU A 10 15.09 -49.85 1.98
CA LEU A 10 16.02 -49.12 1.11
C LEU A 10 16.70 -47.93 1.81
N LEU A 11 16.99 -48.06 3.11
CA LEU A 11 17.55 -46.99 3.95
C LEU A 11 18.98 -47.26 4.44
N SER A 12 19.76 -48.03 3.67
CA SER A 12 21.20 -48.20 3.88
C SER A 12 21.93 -48.64 2.60
N ILE A 13 22.56 -47.69 1.90
CA ILE A 13 23.80 -47.80 1.08
C ILE A 13 24.04 -46.40 0.49
N LEU A 14 25.01 -45.66 1.05
CA LEU A 14 25.74 -44.50 0.48
C LEU A 14 26.55 -43.76 1.57
N LYS A 15 27.31 -44.50 2.38
CA LYS A 15 28.39 -43.97 3.22
C LYS A 15 29.62 -44.88 3.11
N LYS A 16 30.80 -44.26 3.03
CA LYS A 16 32.14 -44.87 2.86
C LYS A 16 32.40 -45.51 1.47
N HIS A 17 32.91 -44.70 0.55
CA HIS A 17 34.25 -44.95 -0.01
C HIS A 17 34.98 -43.59 -0.12
N ARG A 18 36.27 -43.57 0.20
CA ARG A 18 37.14 -42.38 0.29
C ARG A 18 38.60 -42.83 0.14
N LEU A 19 39.51 -41.94 -0.31
CA LEU A 19 40.92 -42.19 -0.68
C LEU A 19 41.06 -43.10 -1.93
N ILE A 20 42.00 -42.91 -2.87
CA ILE A 20 43.12 -41.95 -3.09
C ILE A 20 43.18 -41.61 -4.62
N LEU A 21 43.98 -40.72 -5.23
CA LEU A 21 45.09 -39.77 -4.89
C LEU A 21 45.13 -38.67 -5.99
N GLY A 22 45.73 -37.49 -5.72
CA GLY A 22 46.18 -36.53 -6.76
C GLY A 22 45.22 -35.36 -6.98
N SER A 23 45.33 -34.19 -6.33
CA SER A 23 46.44 -33.22 -6.26
C SER A 23 46.54 -32.28 -7.47
N LEU A 24 45.81 -31.16 -7.44
CA LEU A 24 46.36 -29.88 -7.88
C LEU A 24 45.86 -28.74 -6.97
N PHE A 25 46.80 -27.92 -6.51
CA PHE A 25 46.56 -26.70 -5.73
C PHE A 25 46.42 -25.51 -6.68
N VAL A 26 45.46 -24.60 -6.44
CA VAL A 26 45.74 -23.16 -6.37
C VAL A 26 44.86 -22.57 -5.28
N LEU A 27 45.48 -21.86 -4.34
CA LEU A 27 44.81 -20.99 -3.37
C LEU A 27 44.92 -19.56 -3.91
N VAL A 28 43.82 -18.81 -4.00
CA VAL A 28 43.86 -17.37 -4.27
C VAL A 28 43.37 -16.64 -3.03
N SER A 29 44.30 -16.08 -2.27
CA SER A 29 44.01 -15.24 -1.11
C SER A 29 45.07 -14.15 -1.03
N VAL A 30 44.62 -12.93 -1.28
CA VAL A 30 45.22 -11.62 -0.98
C VAL A 30 46.74 -11.60 -0.75
N TYR A 31 47.48 -11.04 -1.70
CA TYR A 31 48.62 -10.17 -1.39
C TYR A 31 48.60 -8.96 -2.32
N ALA A 32 48.94 -7.79 -1.78
CA ALA A 32 48.88 -6.53 -2.50
C ALA A 32 50.16 -6.26 -3.28
N CYS A 33 50.03 -5.61 -4.44
CA CYS A 33 51.08 -4.80 -5.03
C CYS A 33 50.53 -3.38 -5.20
N SER A 34 50.87 -2.48 -4.27
CA SER A 34 50.90 -1.06 -4.59
C SER A 34 51.95 -0.86 -5.69
N SER A 35 51.61 -0.10 -6.74
CA SER A 35 52.59 0.34 -7.72
C SER A 35 53.33 1.56 -7.17
N ASP A 36 54.29 1.34 -6.28
CA ASP A 36 55.13 2.38 -5.69
C ASP A 36 56.06 2.99 -6.74
N SER A 37 55.52 3.87 -7.58
CA SER A 37 56.29 4.70 -8.49
C SER A 37 56.96 5.82 -7.69
N SER A 38 58.12 5.53 -7.12
CA SER A 38 58.95 6.49 -6.39
C SER A 38 59.58 7.53 -7.32
N ALA A 39 58.75 8.44 -7.85
CA ALA A 39 59.21 9.71 -8.37
C ALA A 39 59.69 10.57 -7.20
N PRO A 40 60.76 11.37 -7.35
CA PRO A 40 61.13 12.35 -6.34
C PRO A 40 60.03 13.40 -6.22
N ASP A 41 59.69 13.80 -5.00
CA ASP A 41 58.72 14.87 -4.75
C ASP A 41 59.08 16.13 -5.54
N SER A 42 58.25 16.42 -6.54
CA SER A 42 58.28 17.74 -7.16
C SER A 42 57.73 18.73 -6.14
N PRO A 43 58.44 19.82 -5.81
CA PRO A 43 58.03 20.71 -4.73
C PRO A 43 56.61 21.21 -4.99
N THR A 44 55.72 20.99 -4.02
CA THR A 44 54.32 21.43 -4.09
C THR A 44 54.30 22.91 -4.50
N PRO A 45 53.67 23.28 -5.63
CA PRO A 45 53.59 24.67 -6.04
C PRO A 45 53.00 25.50 -4.89
N ASN A 46 53.65 26.61 -4.54
CA ASN A 46 53.07 27.54 -3.58
C ASN A 46 51.64 27.89 -4.06
N PRO A 47 50.62 27.83 -3.17
CA PRO A 47 49.25 28.12 -3.57
C PRO A 47 49.20 29.54 -4.16
N ASN A 48 48.81 29.63 -5.43
CA ASN A 48 48.75 30.91 -6.13
C ASN A 48 47.72 31.82 -5.43
N PRO A 49 48.13 32.98 -4.85
CA PRO A 49 47.19 33.89 -4.19
C PRO A 49 46.14 34.48 -5.14
N GLU A 50 46.37 34.38 -6.46
CA GLU A 50 45.50 34.87 -7.52
C GLU A 50 44.73 33.74 -8.25
N ALA A 51 44.65 32.54 -7.66
CA ALA A 51 43.65 31.57 -8.11
C ALA A 51 42.25 32.16 -7.83
N PRO A 52 41.40 32.41 -8.85
CA PRO A 52 40.08 32.97 -8.60
C PRO A 52 39.29 31.95 -7.77
N THR A 53 38.73 32.41 -6.64
CA THR A 53 37.77 31.63 -5.86
C THR A 53 36.71 31.08 -6.81
N PRO A 54 36.43 29.76 -6.80
CA PRO A 54 35.35 29.22 -7.62
C PRO A 54 34.08 30.02 -7.33
N THR A 55 33.51 30.64 -8.36
CA THR A 55 32.18 31.26 -8.24
C THR A 55 31.26 30.17 -7.74
N PRO A 56 30.60 30.32 -6.58
CA PRO A 56 29.69 29.29 -6.10
C PRO A 56 28.63 29.08 -7.18
N GLU A 57 28.40 27.82 -7.58
CA GLU A 57 27.24 27.50 -8.39
C GLU A 57 26.00 28.00 -7.63
N PRO A 58 25.07 28.69 -8.31
CA PRO A 58 23.85 29.14 -7.66
C PRO A 58 23.11 27.92 -7.11
N GLU A 59 22.66 28.00 -5.85
CA GLU A 59 21.86 26.92 -5.25
C GLU A 59 20.72 26.51 -6.21
N PRO A 60 20.50 25.21 -6.46
CA PRO A 60 19.43 24.78 -7.31
C PRO A 60 18.10 25.27 -6.75
N VAL A 61 17.29 25.91 -7.61
CA VAL A 61 16.01 26.49 -7.20
C VAL A 61 15.06 25.34 -6.84
N ILE A 62 14.79 25.19 -5.54
CA ILE A 62 13.83 24.23 -5.01
C ILE A 62 12.42 24.73 -5.35
N GLU A 63 11.81 24.13 -6.38
CA GLU A 63 10.46 24.44 -6.84
C GLU A 63 9.44 23.67 -5.98
N VAL A 64 8.80 24.39 -5.06
CA VAL A 64 7.84 23.85 -4.09
C VAL A 64 6.58 24.71 -3.95
N ASN A 65 5.43 24.06 -3.78
CA ASN A 65 4.16 24.70 -3.43
C ASN A 65 3.68 24.16 -2.07
N SER A 66 3.22 25.06 -1.18
CA SER A 66 2.64 24.65 0.11
C SER A 66 1.19 24.20 -0.05
N ILE A 67 0.86 23.06 0.54
CA ILE A 67 -0.48 22.47 0.49
C ILE A 67 -1.32 23.04 1.63
N PRO A 68 -2.46 23.69 1.37
CA PRO A 68 -3.29 24.28 2.41
C PRO A 68 -3.89 23.20 3.33
N PRO A 69 -3.89 23.40 4.66
CA PRO A 69 -4.52 22.48 5.60
C PRO A 69 -6.04 22.47 5.44
N SER A 70 -6.66 21.36 5.84
CA SER A 70 -8.11 21.21 5.85
C SER A 70 -8.59 20.50 7.11
N SER A 71 -9.60 21.07 7.77
CA SER A 71 -10.13 20.59 9.05
C SER A 71 -10.77 19.21 8.91
N GLN A 72 -10.20 18.22 9.58
CA GLN A 72 -10.75 16.87 9.64
C GLN A 72 -11.84 16.75 10.71
N ARG A 73 -12.76 15.79 10.52
CA ARG A 73 -13.81 15.48 11.50
C ARG A 73 -13.24 14.75 12.72
N PRO A 74 -13.67 15.07 13.96
CA PRO A 74 -13.27 14.34 15.15
C PRO A 74 -14.00 12.99 15.25
N GLY A 75 -13.36 12.01 15.92
CA GLY A 75 -13.91 10.68 16.21
C GLY A 75 -13.22 10.03 17.41
N ASP A 76 -13.55 8.77 17.68
CA ASP A 76 -13.04 7.96 18.79
C ASP A 76 -12.09 6.86 18.29
N ALA A 77 -10.81 6.96 18.65
CA ALA A 77 -9.77 6.03 18.22
C ALA A 77 -10.01 4.56 18.65
N ASN A 78 -10.69 4.32 19.78
CA ASN A 78 -10.97 2.95 20.22
C ASN A 78 -12.04 2.29 19.34
N LYS A 79 -13.12 3.04 19.04
CA LYS A 79 -14.14 2.60 18.07
C LYS A 79 -13.55 2.46 16.67
N GLY A 80 -12.59 3.32 16.32
CA GLY A 80 -11.86 3.27 15.05
C GLY A 80 -11.10 1.97 14.88
N TYR A 81 -10.37 1.53 15.92
CA TYR A 81 -9.68 0.25 15.92
C TYR A 81 -10.65 -0.93 15.85
N GLU A 82 -11.67 -0.97 16.72
CA GLU A 82 -12.70 -2.01 16.72
C GLU A 82 -13.38 -2.17 15.35
N TYR A 83 -13.78 -1.04 14.76
CA TYR A 83 -14.41 -1.01 13.45
C TYR A 83 -13.46 -1.38 12.32
N LEU A 84 -12.17 -1.00 12.39
CA LEU A 84 -11.16 -1.41 11.42
C LEU A 84 -10.98 -2.94 11.38
N ILE A 85 -10.92 -3.60 12.55
CA ILE A 85 -10.56 -5.03 12.64
C ILE A 85 -11.73 -6.00 12.47
N THR A 86 -12.98 -5.55 12.73
CA THR A 86 -14.19 -6.39 12.71
C THR A 86 -15.42 -5.75 12.03
N GLY A 87 -15.34 -4.50 11.59
CA GLY A 87 -16.49 -3.75 11.08
C GLY A 87 -17.01 -4.17 9.70
N ASP A 88 -18.28 -3.85 9.47
CA ASP A 88 -19.09 -4.16 8.29
C ASP A 88 -18.90 -3.16 7.13
N TYR A 89 -17.67 -2.68 6.94
CA TYR A 89 -17.34 -1.72 5.87
C TYR A 89 -17.17 -2.38 4.48
N MET A 90 -17.29 -3.70 4.42
CA MET A 90 -17.55 -4.49 3.21
C MET A 90 -19.00 -4.99 3.23
N SER A 91 -19.69 -5.02 2.08
CA SER A 91 -21.09 -5.49 1.97
C SER A 91 -21.32 -6.63 0.99
N SER A 92 -20.26 -7.24 0.47
CA SER A 92 -20.28 -8.39 -0.43
C SER A 92 -18.95 -9.14 -0.32
N GLY A 93 -18.95 -10.46 -0.49
CA GLY A 93 -17.75 -11.28 -0.33
C GLY A 93 -17.98 -12.76 -0.62
N ILE A 94 -17.00 -13.60 -0.30
CA ILE A 94 -17.09 -15.05 -0.44
C ILE A 94 -17.92 -15.62 0.73
N PRO A 95 -18.95 -16.46 0.51
CA PRO A 95 -19.69 -17.09 1.61
C PRO A 95 -18.77 -17.82 2.59
N TYR A 96 -18.99 -17.66 3.90
CA TYR A 96 -18.01 -18.02 4.92
C TYR A 96 -17.54 -19.49 4.83
N ASP A 97 -18.46 -20.45 4.75
CA ASP A 97 -18.10 -21.87 4.66
C ASP A 97 -17.35 -22.19 3.37
N ALA A 98 -17.64 -21.51 2.26
CA ALA A 98 -16.90 -21.65 1.00
C ALA A 98 -15.50 -21.03 1.08
N PHE A 99 -15.32 -19.93 1.85
CA PHE A 99 -14.01 -19.36 2.13
C PHE A 99 -13.17 -20.35 2.97
N ILE A 100 -13.70 -20.86 4.08
CA ILE A 100 -13.01 -21.83 4.94
C ILE A 100 -12.73 -23.14 4.20
N ALA A 101 -13.66 -23.64 3.37
CA ALA A 101 -13.43 -24.84 2.55
C ALA A 101 -12.37 -24.65 1.46
N GLY A 102 -12.18 -23.42 0.94
CA GLY A 102 -11.22 -23.10 -0.10
C GLY A 102 -9.82 -22.72 0.41
N PHE A 103 -9.74 -21.99 1.54
CA PHE A 103 -8.49 -21.42 2.07
C PHE A 103 -8.04 -22.02 3.41
N GLY A 104 -8.93 -22.72 4.13
CA GLY A 104 -8.69 -23.21 5.49
C GLY A 104 -8.97 -22.16 6.57
N GLU A 105 -8.81 -22.59 7.83
CA GLU A 105 -8.86 -21.70 9.00
C GLU A 105 -7.45 -21.14 9.30
N ASP A 106 -7.35 -19.84 9.59
CA ASP A 106 -6.14 -19.18 10.08
C ASP A 106 -6.29 -18.86 11.57
N GLU A 107 -5.71 -19.71 12.41
CA GLU A 107 -5.70 -19.59 13.87
C GLU A 107 -4.56 -18.70 14.40
N THR A 108 -3.82 -17.96 13.56
CA THR A 108 -2.76 -17.05 14.03
C THR A 108 -3.32 -15.84 14.78
N ASN A 109 -4.53 -15.40 14.43
CA ASN A 109 -5.33 -14.35 15.08
C ASN A 109 -4.52 -13.15 15.61
N VAL A 110 -3.60 -12.60 14.79
CA VAL A 110 -2.66 -11.53 15.19
C VAL A 110 -3.32 -10.21 15.62
N LEU A 111 -4.63 -10.06 15.40
CA LEU A 111 -5.44 -8.92 15.82
C LEU A 111 -6.26 -9.18 17.10
N GLY A 112 -6.21 -10.39 17.68
CA GLY A 112 -6.95 -10.73 18.91
C GLY A 112 -8.47 -10.76 18.75
N ARG A 113 -8.96 -11.07 17.54
CA ARG A 113 -10.39 -11.05 17.17
C ARG A 113 -11.15 -12.24 17.77
N SER A 114 -12.48 -12.17 17.72
CA SER A 114 -13.40 -13.18 18.25
C SER A 114 -14.35 -13.72 17.17
N GLY A 115 -14.98 -14.87 17.45
CA GLY A 115 -15.87 -15.56 16.50
C GLY A 115 -15.14 -15.93 15.21
N ASP A 116 -15.86 -15.90 14.09
CA ASP A 116 -15.34 -16.19 12.74
C ASP A 116 -14.10 -15.36 12.36
N ASN A 117 -14.04 -14.11 12.84
CA ASN A 117 -12.90 -13.22 12.61
C ASN A 117 -11.61 -13.68 13.32
N ALA A 118 -11.72 -14.58 14.31
CA ALA A 118 -10.56 -15.23 14.94
C ALA A 118 -9.94 -16.34 14.06
N LYS A 119 -10.68 -16.82 13.05
CA LYS A 119 -10.36 -18.02 12.25
C LYS A 119 -9.97 -17.71 10.80
N ILE A 120 -9.80 -16.43 10.46
CA ILE A 120 -9.44 -15.97 9.11
C ILE A 120 -8.28 -14.96 9.18
N PRO A 121 -7.48 -14.84 8.10
CA PRO A 121 -6.33 -13.92 8.08
C PRO A 121 -6.71 -12.47 8.37
N TYR A 122 -5.76 -11.72 8.92
CA TYR A 122 -5.95 -10.32 9.38
C TYR A 122 -6.43 -9.37 8.27
N ASN A 123 -6.09 -9.66 7.01
CA ASN A 123 -6.45 -8.89 5.82
C ASN A 123 -7.85 -9.20 5.26
N TYR A 124 -8.61 -10.09 5.92
CA TYR A 124 -10.02 -10.35 5.62
C TYR A 124 -10.88 -10.08 6.86
N THR A 125 -12.15 -9.73 6.64
CA THR A 125 -13.16 -9.62 7.69
C THR A 125 -14.39 -10.46 7.32
N ALA A 126 -14.89 -11.23 8.29
CA ALA A 126 -16.16 -11.93 8.22
C ALA A 126 -17.29 -11.01 8.73
N VAL A 127 -18.25 -10.73 7.85
CA VAL A 127 -19.35 -9.76 8.01
C VAL A 127 -20.66 -10.37 7.53
N ASP A 128 -21.78 -9.77 7.92
CA ASP A 128 -23.10 -10.16 7.40
C ASP A 128 -23.43 -9.27 6.19
N ALA A 129 -23.76 -9.89 5.06
CA ALA A 129 -24.23 -9.19 3.87
C ALA A 129 -25.64 -8.58 4.10
N PRO A 130 -26.10 -7.62 3.28
CA PRO A 130 -27.41 -6.99 3.45
C PRO A 130 -28.62 -7.95 3.43
N ASN A 131 -28.47 -9.14 2.84
CA ASN A 131 -29.49 -10.21 2.85
C ASN A 131 -29.37 -11.19 4.04
N GLY A 132 -28.37 -11.00 4.91
CA GLY A 132 -28.11 -11.81 6.10
C GLY A 132 -27.10 -12.95 5.91
N VAL A 133 -26.58 -13.17 4.70
CA VAL A 133 -25.56 -14.21 4.46
C VAL A 133 -24.22 -13.82 5.09
N ARG A 134 -23.57 -14.77 5.75
CA ARG A 134 -22.22 -14.61 6.30
C ARG A 134 -21.17 -14.66 5.20
N VAL A 135 -20.46 -13.56 4.97
CA VAL A 135 -19.43 -13.44 3.91
C VAL A 135 -18.07 -12.99 4.44
N VAL A 136 -17.02 -13.34 3.72
CA VAL A 136 -15.63 -12.95 3.96
C VAL A 136 -15.15 -12.07 2.81
N ALA A 137 -14.65 -10.88 3.13
CA ALA A 137 -14.19 -9.89 2.16
C ALA A 137 -12.80 -9.34 2.53
N PRO A 138 -11.97 -8.93 1.55
CA PRO A 138 -10.70 -8.26 1.82
C PRO A 138 -10.95 -6.93 2.54
N ASN A 139 -10.07 -6.59 3.49
CA ASN A 139 -10.20 -5.39 4.31
C ASN A 139 -8.99 -4.44 4.12
N CYS A 140 -8.98 -3.28 4.78
CA CYS A 140 -7.93 -2.26 4.64
C CYS A 140 -6.51 -2.79 4.91
N MET A 141 -6.40 -3.80 5.78
CA MET A 141 -5.14 -4.42 6.20
C MET A 141 -4.52 -5.29 5.10
N SER A 142 -5.22 -5.53 3.98
CA SER A 142 -4.63 -6.10 2.75
C SER A 142 -3.43 -5.29 2.24
N CYS A 143 -3.51 -3.96 2.38
CA CYS A 143 -2.48 -3.02 1.96
C CYS A 143 -1.81 -2.35 3.17
N HIS A 144 -2.57 -1.92 4.18
CA HIS A 144 -2.10 -1.09 5.29
C HIS A 144 -1.72 -1.86 6.56
N ALA A 145 -1.33 -3.14 6.42
CA ALA A 145 -0.62 -3.85 7.47
C ALA A 145 0.42 -4.78 6.86
N GLY A 146 1.50 -5.01 7.60
CA GLY A 146 2.60 -5.85 7.16
C GLY A 146 3.32 -6.52 8.33
N LYS A 147 4.43 -7.17 8.02
CA LYS A 147 5.36 -7.69 9.02
C LYS A 147 6.77 -7.17 8.77
N ILE A 148 7.52 -6.93 9.85
CA ILE A 148 8.96 -6.69 9.83
C ILE A 148 9.57 -7.35 11.06
N ASN A 149 10.70 -8.04 10.92
CA ASN A 149 11.31 -8.85 11.99
C ASN A 149 10.30 -9.83 12.65
N ASP A 150 9.44 -10.46 11.83
CA ASP A 150 8.29 -11.32 12.20
C ASP A 150 7.15 -10.67 13.01
N GLU A 151 7.34 -9.46 13.55
CA GLU A 151 6.30 -8.68 14.24
C GLU A 151 5.26 -8.14 13.25
N PHE A 152 3.98 -8.20 13.62
CA PHE A 152 2.86 -7.69 12.83
C PHE A 152 2.54 -6.24 13.22
N ILE A 153 2.49 -5.34 12.24
CA ILE A 153 2.34 -3.91 12.47
C ILE A 153 1.13 -3.34 11.70
N VAL A 154 0.19 -2.79 12.46
CA VAL A 154 -0.96 -2.04 11.96
C VAL A 154 -0.49 -0.68 11.42
N GLY A 155 -0.87 -0.33 10.20
CA GLY A 155 -0.48 0.92 9.57
C GLY A 155 0.87 0.89 8.83
N LEU A 156 1.62 -0.22 8.91
CA LEU A 156 2.78 -0.46 8.06
C LEU A 156 2.31 -0.86 6.65
N GLY A 157 2.82 -0.20 5.61
CA GLY A 157 2.55 -0.56 4.22
C GLY A 157 3.05 -1.96 3.87
N ASN A 158 2.22 -2.75 3.18
CA ASN A 158 2.53 -4.13 2.80
C ASN A 158 3.52 -4.21 1.62
N HIS A 159 4.79 -3.93 1.92
CA HIS A 159 5.96 -4.10 1.04
C HIS A 159 6.22 -5.55 0.60
N SER A 160 5.38 -6.52 0.99
CA SER A 160 5.50 -7.94 0.61
C SER A 160 4.40 -8.39 -0.36
N ALA A 161 3.44 -7.51 -0.69
CA ALA A 161 2.26 -7.87 -1.47
C ALA A 161 2.60 -8.36 -2.88
N ASP A 162 1.88 -9.39 -3.33
CA ASP A 162 2.05 -9.99 -4.66
C ASP A 162 0.82 -9.74 -5.52
N TYR A 163 1.03 -8.93 -6.56
CA TYR A 163 0.05 -8.59 -7.58
C TYR A 163 0.55 -8.96 -8.99
N THR A 164 1.59 -9.80 -9.12
CA THR A 164 2.13 -10.18 -10.45
C THR A 164 1.33 -11.27 -11.15
N THR A 165 0.06 -11.47 -10.78
CA THR A 165 -0.86 -12.50 -11.30
C THR A 165 -2.27 -11.95 -11.43
N ASN A 166 -3.02 -12.40 -12.44
CA ASN A 166 -4.39 -11.97 -12.66
C ASN A 166 -5.33 -12.62 -11.63
N ARG A 167 -5.73 -11.85 -10.62
CA ARG A 167 -6.59 -12.33 -9.52
C ARG A 167 -7.97 -12.80 -9.98
N ALA A 168 -8.43 -12.45 -11.19
CA ALA A 168 -9.70 -12.91 -11.73
C ALA A 168 -9.68 -14.36 -12.25
N GLU A 169 -8.50 -14.96 -12.50
CA GLU A 169 -8.40 -16.33 -13.04
C GLU A 169 -9.08 -17.39 -12.15
N ASN A 170 -9.08 -17.18 -10.84
CA ASN A 170 -9.71 -18.07 -9.87
C ASN A 170 -11.25 -17.91 -9.78
N ILE A 171 -11.83 -16.85 -10.35
CA ILE A 171 -13.28 -16.58 -10.21
C ILE A 171 -14.14 -17.65 -10.88
N ALA A 172 -13.71 -18.24 -12.01
CA ALA A 172 -14.46 -19.32 -12.66
C ALA A 172 -14.58 -20.57 -11.78
N LEU A 173 -13.52 -20.92 -11.04
CA LEU A 173 -13.52 -21.99 -10.05
C LEU A 173 -14.41 -21.64 -8.85
N LEU A 174 -14.30 -20.42 -8.34
CA LEU A 174 -15.08 -19.94 -7.19
C LEU A 174 -16.59 -19.89 -7.48
N ASN A 175 -16.97 -19.40 -8.67
CA ASN A 175 -18.36 -19.43 -9.15
C ASN A 175 -18.91 -20.86 -9.19
N THR A 176 -18.10 -21.81 -9.66
CA THR A 176 -18.47 -23.23 -9.73
C THR A 176 -18.64 -23.83 -8.34
N ALA A 177 -17.75 -23.50 -7.39
CA ALA A 177 -17.81 -23.97 -6.02
C ALA A 177 -19.05 -23.41 -5.28
N ILE A 178 -19.30 -22.09 -5.36
CA ILE A 178 -20.46 -21.44 -4.74
C ILE A 178 -21.76 -21.99 -5.34
N SER A 179 -21.86 -22.07 -6.67
CA SER A 179 -23.04 -22.67 -7.32
C SER A 179 -23.27 -24.14 -6.92
N PHE A 180 -22.21 -24.92 -6.73
CA PHE A 180 -22.34 -26.33 -6.30
C PHE A 180 -22.75 -26.46 -4.83
N LEU A 181 -22.21 -25.61 -3.94
CA LEU A 181 -22.49 -25.66 -2.50
C LEU A 181 -23.90 -25.17 -2.14
N TYR A 182 -24.36 -24.08 -2.78
CA TYR A 182 -25.57 -23.35 -2.39
C TYR A 182 -26.74 -23.49 -3.38
N GLY A 183 -26.59 -24.26 -4.46
CA GLY A 183 -27.69 -24.58 -5.39
C GLY A 183 -27.83 -23.67 -6.62
N GLY A 184 -26.80 -22.89 -6.93
CA GLY A 184 -26.67 -22.12 -8.17
C GLY A 184 -26.80 -20.61 -7.99
N GLU A 185 -26.86 -19.89 -9.12
CA GLU A 185 -26.82 -18.42 -9.17
C GLU A 185 -28.10 -17.72 -8.65
N ASN A 186 -29.10 -18.49 -8.19
CA ASN A 186 -30.33 -18.00 -7.56
C ASN A 186 -30.32 -18.18 -6.02
N SER A 187 -29.15 -18.43 -5.42
CA SER A 187 -28.97 -18.56 -3.97
C SER A 187 -28.68 -17.22 -3.31
N ASP A 188 -29.10 -17.06 -2.06
CA ASP A 188 -28.81 -15.87 -1.25
C ASP A 188 -27.27 -15.68 -1.12
N GLU A 189 -26.52 -16.79 -1.08
CA GLU A 189 -25.06 -16.80 -1.06
C GLU A 189 -24.42 -16.33 -2.37
N TRP A 190 -25.08 -16.55 -3.52
CA TRP A 190 -24.64 -15.96 -4.78
C TRP A 190 -24.95 -14.46 -4.85
N GLU A 191 -26.13 -14.02 -4.41
CA GLU A 191 -26.48 -12.59 -4.31
C GLU A 191 -25.46 -11.83 -3.45
N ALA A 192 -25.11 -12.37 -2.27
CA ALA A 192 -24.13 -11.79 -1.37
C ALA A 192 -22.70 -11.75 -1.95
N TYR A 193 -22.40 -12.58 -2.94
CA TYR A 193 -21.11 -12.69 -3.62
C TYR A 193 -21.00 -11.87 -4.91
N ASP A 194 -22.12 -11.58 -5.59
CA ASP A 194 -22.11 -11.10 -6.98
C ASP A 194 -21.40 -9.75 -7.19
N GLN A 195 -21.51 -8.80 -6.25
CA GLN A 195 -20.83 -7.51 -6.37
C GLN A 195 -19.31 -7.65 -6.24
N PHE A 196 -18.83 -8.41 -5.24
CA PHE A 196 -17.41 -8.76 -5.11
C PHE A 196 -16.91 -9.51 -6.35
N ARG A 197 -17.66 -10.50 -6.85
CA ARG A 197 -17.38 -11.26 -8.08
C ARG A 197 -17.18 -10.33 -9.29
N LYS A 198 -18.14 -9.44 -9.55
CA LYS A 198 -18.09 -8.44 -10.63
C LYS A 198 -16.85 -7.56 -10.53
N SER A 199 -16.59 -7.02 -9.34
CA SER A 199 -15.46 -6.12 -9.12
C SER A 199 -14.10 -6.83 -9.26
N ILE A 200 -13.94 -8.09 -8.81
CA ILE A 200 -12.71 -8.86 -9.05
C ILE A 200 -12.50 -9.16 -10.54
N ILE A 201 -13.56 -9.50 -11.28
CA ILE A 201 -13.49 -9.72 -12.74
C ILE A 201 -13.01 -8.45 -13.46
N ALA A 202 -13.51 -7.28 -13.09
CA ALA A 202 -13.13 -6.02 -13.72
C ALA A 202 -11.68 -5.60 -13.40
N ILE A 203 -11.27 -5.65 -12.13
CA ILE A 203 -9.93 -5.17 -11.73
C ILE A 203 -8.81 -6.17 -12.09
N GLY A 204 -9.05 -7.49 -11.97
CA GLY A 204 -7.99 -8.50 -12.05
C GLY A 204 -7.08 -8.40 -13.29
N PRO A 205 -7.63 -8.33 -14.52
CA PRO A 205 -6.84 -8.17 -15.75
C PRO A 205 -6.13 -6.82 -15.86
N LYS A 206 -6.59 -5.81 -15.12
CA LYS A 206 -6.12 -4.41 -15.18
C LYS A 206 -5.15 -4.04 -14.05
N THR A 207 -4.81 -4.97 -13.16
CA THR A 207 -4.02 -4.68 -11.93
C THR A 207 -2.84 -5.66 -11.75
N ILE A 208 -2.27 -6.13 -12.85
CA ILE A 208 -1.12 -7.05 -12.84
C ILE A 208 0.17 -6.21 -12.75
N MET A 209 0.99 -6.43 -11.73
CA MET A 209 2.27 -5.73 -11.53
C MET A 209 3.43 -6.46 -12.19
N GLU A 210 4.47 -5.72 -12.60
CA GLU A 210 5.74 -6.29 -13.04
C GLU A 210 6.62 -6.77 -11.86
N SER A 211 6.36 -6.27 -10.65
CA SER A 211 7.15 -6.52 -9.44
C SER A 211 6.26 -6.76 -8.20
N LYS A 212 6.89 -7.21 -7.11
CA LYS A 212 6.26 -7.44 -5.80
C LYS A 212 6.59 -6.30 -4.84
N GLY A 213 5.73 -6.08 -3.86
CA GLY A 213 5.88 -5.05 -2.83
C GLY A 213 5.28 -3.69 -3.19
N VAL A 214 5.06 -3.42 -4.48
CA VAL A 214 4.29 -2.26 -4.98
C VAL A 214 2.80 -2.57 -5.05
N ASN A 215 1.96 -1.54 -5.09
CA ASN A 215 0.50 -1.66 -5.02
C ASN A 215 -0.22 -1.05 -6.25
N PRO A 216 -1.29 -1.71 -6.77
CA PRO A 216 -2.12 -1.18 -7.85
C PRO A 216 -3.33 -0.33 -7.39
N ALA A 217 -3.35 0.17 -6.14
CA ALA A 217 -4.50 0.87 -5.53
C ALA A 217 -5.14 1.95 -6.44
N ASP A 218 -4.33 2.83 -7.01
CA ASP A 218 -4.76 3.93 -7.88
C ASP A 218 -5.50 3.41 -9.13
N LYS A 219 -5.03 2.30 -9.70
CA LYS A 219 -5.65 1.61 -10.85
C LYS A 219 -6.90 0.82 -10.45
N ILE A 220 -6.91 0.17 -9.28
CA ILE A 220 -8.13 -0.43 -8.70
C ILE A 220 -9.22 0.63 -8.61
N ALA A 221 -8.91 1.80 -8.03
CA ALA A 221 -9.83 2.91 -7.93
C ALA A 221 -10.34 3.37 -9.31
N GLN A 222 -9.46 3.53 -10.31
CA GLN A 222 -9.86 3.92 -11.66
C GLN A 222 -10.82 2.93 -12.34
N VAL A 223 -10.60 1.62 -12.20
CA VAL A 223 -11.50 0.60 -12.75
C VAL A 223 -12.84 0.58 -12.03
N LEU A 224 -12.85 0.63 -10.69
CA LEU A 224 -14.10 0.64 -9.91
C LEU A 224 -14.92 1.91 -10.13
N VAL A 225 -14.26 3.05 -10.39
CA VAL A 225 -14.89 4.32 -10.79
C VAL A 225 -15.49 4.24 -12.20
N ALA A 226 -14.79 3.64 -13.17
CA ALA A 226 -15.34 3.45 -14.51
C ALA A 226 -16.62 2.59 -14.51
N HIS A 227 -16.70 1.60 -13.63
CA HIS A 227 -17.83 0.69 -13.45
C HIS A 227 -18.91 1.16 -12.44
N ARG A 228 -18.95 2.44 -12.04
CA ARG A 228 -19.99 2.95 -11.12
C ARG A 228 -20.55 4.31 -11.53
N ASP A 229 -21.86 4.53 -11.34
CA ASP A 229 -22.43 5.88 -11.45
C ASP A 229 -21.93 6.79 -10.31
N LYS A 230 -21.58 8.03 -10.62
CA LYS A 230 -20.95 8.95 -9.67
C LYS A 230 -21.87 9.44 -8.55
N ASN A 231 -23.18 9.30 -8.67
CA ASN A 231 -24.15 9.86 -7.71
C ASN A 231 -24.79 8.79 -6.81
N SER A 232 -25.21 7.68 -7.41
CA SER A 232 -25.78 6.52 -6.73
C SER A 232 -24.72 5.52 -6.26
N LEU A 233 -23.50 5.59 -6.78
CA LEU A 233 -22.41 4.62 -6.61
C LEU A 233 -22.76 3.18 -7.08
N ALA A 234 -23.93 2.99 -7.69
CA ALA A 234 -24.37 1.69 -8.18
C ALA A 234 -23.48 1.19 -9.35
N TRP A 235 -23.29 -0.12 -9.41
CA TRP A 235 -22.48 -0.78 -10.43
C TRP A 235 -23.11 -0.71 -11.83
N VAL A 236 -22.27 -0.56 -12.85
CA VAL A 236 -22.61 -0.74 -14.27
C VAL A 236 -21.67 -1.75 -14.91
N ASP A 237 -22.24 -2.71 -15.66
CA ASP A 237 -21.46 -3.83 -16.20
C ASP A 237 -20.52 -3.42 -17.34
N GLU A 238 -20.89 -2.41 -18.13
CA GLU A 238 -20.01 -1.78 -19.12
C GLU A 238 -19.34 -0.52 -18.53
N PRO A 239 -18.03 -0.31 -18.73
CA PRO A 239 -17.31 0.83 -18.15
C PRO A 239 -17.65 2.14 -18.86
N ASN A 240 -17.98 3.18 -18.07
CA ASN A 240 -18.28 4.53 -18.58
C ASN A 240 -17.09 5.24 -19.24
N VAL A 241 -15.86 4.77 -18.99
CA VAL A 241 -14.62 5.27 -19.58
C VAL A 241 -13.63 4.13 -19.80
N ALA A 242 -12.88 4.17 -20.89
CA ALA A 242 -11.88 3.15 -21.20
C ALA A 242 -10.67 3.25 -20.23
N VAL A 243 -10.29 2.13 -19.63
CA VAL A 243 -9.12 2.01 -18.76
C VAL A 243 -8.02 1.22 -19.46
N ALA A 244 -6.84 1.84 -19.63
CA ALA A 244 -5.66 1.20 -20.23
C ALA A 244 -5.10 0.07 -19.35
N ASP A 245 -4.48 -0.93 -19.98
CA ASP A 245 -3.89 -2.11 -19.32
C ASP A 245 -2.58 -1.80 -18.58
N GLU A 246 -1.83 -0.79 -19.05
CA GLU A 246 -0.65 -0.24 -18.38
C GLU A 246 -0.98 0.19 -16.95
N VAL A 247 -0.16 -0.23 -15.97
CA VAL A 247 -0.36 0.15 -14.57
C VAL A 247 0.89 0.79 -13.99
N ILE A 248 0.73 2.03 -13.53
CA ILE A 248 1.76 2.75 -12.79
C ILE A 248 1.65 2.32 -11.32
N PRO A 249 2.71 1.77 -10.71
CA PRO A 249 2.69 1.33 -9.32
C PRO A 249 2.69 2.52 -8.33
N THR A 250 2.23 2.26 -7.11
CA THR A 250 2.38 3.18 -5.97
C THR A 250 2.76 2.39 -4.71
N ASP A 251 3.49 3.02 -3.78
CA ASP A 251 3.74 2.45 -2.46
C ASP A 251 2.52 2.62 -1.56
N VAL A 252 2.42 1.80 -0.51
CA VAL A 252 1.39 1.97 0.52
C VAL A 252 1.92 2.88 1.63
N PRO A 253 1.37 4.09 1.83
CA PRO A 253 1.90 5.03 2.82
C PRO A 253 1.65 4.54 4.25
N ALA A 254 2.66 4.73 5.11
CA ALA A 254 2.57 4.41 6.53
C ALA A 254 1.54 5.32 7.23
N TRP A 255 0.57 4.73 7.92
CA TRP A 255 -0.59 5.45 8.46
C TRP A 255 -0.24 6.44 9.58
N TRP A 256 0.78 6.16 10.38
CA TRP A 256 1.23 7.07 11.45
C TRP A 256 1.72 8.43 10.93
N LEU A 257 2.02 8.55 9.63
CA LEU A 257 2.36 9.82 8.98
C LEU A 257 1.13 10.71 8.71
N LEU A 258 -0.08 10.14 8.58
CA LEU A 258 -1.26 10.86 8.08
C LEU A 258 -1.63 12.07 8.96
N LYS A 259 -1.43 11.96 10.29
CA LYS A 259 -1.69 13.03 11.26
C LYS A 259 -0.91 14.33 11.03
N LYS A 260 0.15 14.30 10.21
CA LYS A 260 0.92 15.48 9.79
C LYS A 260 0.47 16.05 8.44
N LYS A 261 -0.21 15.26 7.60
CA LYS A 261 -0.41 15.57 6.18
C LYS A 261 -1.71 16.34 5.89
N ASN A 262 -1.61 17.32 5.00
CA ASN A 262 -2.72 18.08 4.43
C ASN A 262 -3.36 17.39 3.20
N ALA A 263 -2.79 16.28 2.75
CA ALA A 263 -3.38 15.39 1.74
C ALA A 263 -2.90 13.95 1.90
N MET A 264 -3.72 13.00 1.44
CA MET A 264 -3.52 11.58 1.73
C MET A 264 -2.38 10.95 0.90
N PHE A 265 -2.38 11.12 -0.42
CA PHE A 265 -1.55 10.35 -1.35
C PHE A 265 -0.22 11.04 -1.71
N TYR A 266 0.70 10.33 -2.36
CA TYR A 266 2.04 10.85 -2.71
C TYR A 266 1.99 11.95 -3.76
N THR A 267 1.13 11.84 -4.77
CA THR A 267 0.86 12.88 -5.79
C THR A 267 0.02 14.06 -5.28
N GLY A 268 -0.23 14.12 -3.97
CA GLY A 268 -1.05 15.14 -3.32
C GLY A 268 -2.54 15.12 -3.64
N ILE A 269 -3.01 14.22 -4.50
CA ILE A 269 -4.46 13.99 -4.67
C ILE A 269 -5.11 13.61 -3.33
N GLY A 270 -6.42 13.84 -3.21
CA GLY A 270 -7.15 13.63 -1.96
C GLY A 270 -6.92 14.74 -0.93
N ARG A 271 -7.46 15.94 -1.21
CA ARG A 271 -7.56 17.08 -0.29
C ARG A 271 -8.93 17.05 0.45
N LYS A 272 -9.09 17.91 1.45
CA LYS A 272 -10.32 18.06 2.27
C LYS A 272 -10.61 16.80 3.10
N ASP A 273 -11.83 16.28 3.10
CA ASP A 273 -12.24 15.26 4.06
C ASP A 273 -11.61 13.89 3.78
N PHE A 274 -10.70 13.44 4.64
CA PHE A 274 -9.99 12.16 4.48
C PHE A 274 -10.91 10.94 4.73
N CYS A 275 -11.95 11.12 5.55
CA CYS A 275 -12.91 10.06 5.84
C CYS A 275 -13.69 9.64 4.59
N LYS A 276 -14.02 10.56 3.68
CA LYS A 276 -14.54 10.24 2.35
C LYS A 276 -13.58 9.36 1.55
N SER A 277 -12.28 9.68 1.51
CA SER A 277 -11.28 8.91 0.75
C SER A 277 -11.25 7.43 1.12
N PHE A 278 -11.41 7.11 2.42
CA PHE A 278 -11.41 5.72 2.90
C PHE A 278 -12.55 4.88 2.29
N ILE A 279 -13.71 5.49 2.01
CA ILE A 279 -14.88 4.85 1.37
C ILE A 279 -14.55 4.41 -0.07
N GLY A 280 -13.53 5.00 -0.69
CA GLY A 280 -13.00 4.57 -1.98
C GLY A 280 -12.55 3.10 -1.99
N SER A 281 -12.05 2.59 -0.85
CA SER A 281 -11.70 1.15 -0.70
C SER A 281 -12.93 0.25 -0.71
N SER A 282 -14.06 0.72 -0.19
CA SER A 282 -15.33 -0.01 -0.13
C SER A 282 -15.99 -0.16 -1.50
N LEU A 283 -15.59 0.61 -2.52
CA LEU A 283 -16.10 0.48 -3.90
C LEU A 283 -15.86 -0.92 -4.52
N LEU A 284 -15.06 -1.78 -3.89
CA LEU A 284 -14.87 -3.19 -4.24
C LEU A 284 -16.11 -4.07 -3.95
N THR A 285 -16.89 -3.74 -2.92
CA THR A 285 -17.97 -4.62 -2.38
C THR A 285 -19.27 -3.89 -2.05
N LEU A 286 -19.23 -2.55 -2.04
CA LEU A 286 -20.36 -1.66 -1.82
C LEU A 286 -21.43 -1.83 -2.91
N ALA A 287 -22.69 -1.97 -2.51
CA ALA A 287 -23.81 -1.97 -3.45
C ALA A 287 -24.04 -0.56 -4.02
N ASP A 288 -24.36 0.41 -3.16
CA ASP A 288 -24.75 1.77 -3.53
C ASP A 288 -24.39 2.83 -2.45
N LYS A 289 -24.78 4.08 -2.71
CA LYS A 289 -24.55 5.22 -1.82
C LYS A 289 -25.20 5.10 -0.44
N VAL A 290 -26.19 4.23 -0.22
CA VAL A 290 -26.84 4.08 1.09
C VAL A 290 -25.85 3.48 2.08
N LYS A 291 -25.08 2.46 1.65
CA LYS A 291 -23.96 1.95 2.45
C LYS A 291 -22.86 3.01 2.58
N ALA A 292 -22.54 3.77 1.53
CA ALA A 292 -21.53 4.84 1.62
C ALA A 292 -21.90 5.92 2.67
N GLU A 293 -23.17 6.34 2.71
CA GLU A 293 -23.70 7.27 3.70
C GLU A 293 -23.72 6.69 5.12
N GLU A 294 -23.70 5.38 5.28
CA GLU A 294 -23.53 4.69 6.56
C GLU A 294 -22.05 4.69 6.99
N LEU A 295 -21.14 4.25 6.10
CA LEU A 295 -19.69 4.19 6.36
C LEU A 295 -19.09 5.57 6.66
N ASP A 296 -19.56 6.62 5.98
CA ASP A 296 -19.14 8.01 6.19
C ASP A 296 -19.32 8.51 7.63
N LYS A 297 -20.25 7.90 8.38
CA LYS A 297 -20.46 8.19 9.81
C LYS A 297 -19.47 7.46 10.72
N LYS A 298 -18.90 6.34 10.25
CA LYS A 298 -17.92 5.48 10.96
C LYS A 298 -16.47 5.89 10.68
N MET A 299 -16.18 6.37 9.47
CA MET A 299 -14.81 6.68 9.05
C MET A 299 -14.12 7.76 9.90
N VAL A 300 -14.88 8.60 10.62
CA VAL A 300 -14.30 9.58 11.58
C VAL A 300 -13.59 8.91 12.76
N ASP A 301 -14.13 7.79 13.24
CA ASP A 301 -13.50 7.00 14.30
C ASP A 301 -12.24 6.30 13.75
N VAL A 302 -12.31 5.76 12.52
CA VAL A 302 -11.15 5.14 11.83
C VAL A 302 -10.04 6.17 11.59
N LEU A 303 -10.37 7.41 11.20
CA LEU A 303 -9.37 8.49 11.07
C LEU A 303 -8.78 8.87 12.43
N ALA A 304 -9.58 8.90 13.49
CA ALA A 304 -9.09 9.13 14.85
C ALA A 304 -8.12 8.02 15.30
N PHE A 305 -8.38 6.76 14.94
CA PHE A 305 -7.44 5.66 15.16
C PHE A 305 -6.13 5.85 14.38
N ILE A 306 -6.21 6.08 13.07
CA ILE A 306 -5.04 6.30 12.20
C ILE A 306 -4.19 7.48 12.69
N ASN A 307 -4.82 8.56 13.17
CA ASN A 307 -4.10 9.70 13.74
C ASN A 307 -3.55 9.45 15.15
N SER A 308 -3.96 8.37 15.83
CA SER A 308 -3.49 8.00 17.17
C SER A 308 -2.34 6.99 17.19
N ILE A 309 -2.06 6.29 16.08
CA ILE A 309 -0.94 5.36 16.03
C ILE A 309 0.39 6.09 15.89
N GLU A 310 1.41 5.53 16.54
CA GLU A 310 2.81 5.95 16.42
C GLU A 310 3.60 4.95 15.58
N ALA A 311 4.75 5.38 15.08
CA ALA A 311 5.70 4.49 14.43
C ALA A 311 6.28 3.46 15.43
N PRO A 312 6.66 2.25 14.98
CA PRO A 312 7.44 1.33 15.80
C PRO A 312 8.81 1.95 16.14
N ALA A 313 9.33 1.66 17.33
CA ALA A 313 10.69 2.05 17.68
C ALA A 313 11.71 1.17 16.95
N TYR A 314 12.80 1.77 16.45
CA TYR A 314 13.91 1.04 15.84
C TYR A 314 14.50 0.03 16.85
N PRO A 315 14.48 -1.30 16.57
CA PRO A 315 14.69 -2.32 17.60
C PRO A 315 16.16 -2.66 17.87
N PHE A 316 17.11 -2.06 17.14
CA PHE A 316 18.54 -2.34 17.26
C PHE A 316 19.30 -1.17 17.92
N THR A 317 20.51 -1.43 18.40
CA THR A 317 21.35 -0.41 19.04
C THR A 317 21.71 0.72 18.07
N ILE A 318 21.46 1.96 18.47
CA ILE A 318 21.84 3.18 17.73
C ILE A 318 23.17 3.69 18.26
N ASP A 319 24.12 4.00 17.37
CA ASP A 319 25.32 4.78 17.70
C ASP A 319 24.92 6.24 17.88
N SER A 320 24.93 6.71 19.13
CA SER A 320 24.49 8.07 19.50
C SER A 320 25.43 9.18 19.01
N ASP A 321 26.73 8.91 18.87
CA ASP A 321 27.71 9.89 18.40
C ASP A 321 27.59 10.06 16.88
N LEU A 322 27.37 8.95 16.15
CA LEU A 322 27.07 8.97 14.71
C LEU A 322 25.69 9.58 14.42
N ALA A 323 24.66 9.25 15.20
CA ALA A 323 23.34 9.84 15.06
C ALA A 323 23.36 11.36 15.32
N SER A 324 24.17 11.83 16.28
CA SER A 324 24.37 13.26 16.55
C SER A 324 25.05 14.00 15.38
N GLN A 325 25.94 13.33 14.65
CA GLN A 325 26.52 13.86 13.41
C GLN A 325 25.51 13.87 12.27
N GLY A 326 24.76 12.77 12.09
CA GLY A 326 23.71 12.67 11.07
C GLY A 326 22.58 13.70 11.25
N LYS A 327 22.28 14.07 12.50
CA LYS A 327 21.34 15.15 12.82
C LYS A 327 21.75 16.49 12.18
N LEU A 328 23.03 16.86 12.23
CA LEU A 328 23.50 18.13 11.64
C LEU A 328 23.30 18.13 10.12
N VAL A 329 23.60 17.02 9.45
CA VAL A 329 23.38 16.85 8.00
C VAL A 329 21.89 16.95 7.66
N PHE A 330 21.01 16.38 8.49
CA PHE A 330 19.56 16.49 8.33
C PHE A 330 19.05 17.94 8.49
N GLU A 331 19.50 18.65 9.53
CA GLU A 331 19.09 20.04 9.81
C GLU A 331 19.60 21.03 8.74
N GLU A 332 20.72 20.73 8.07
CA GLU A 332 21.23 21.54 6.96
C GLU A 332 20.53 21.23 5.62
N ASN A 333 20.28 19.94 5.31
CA ASN A 333 19.92 19.50 3.96
C ASN A 333 18.47 19.02 3.81
N CYS A 334 17.92 18.31 4.80
CA CYS A 334 16.65 17.56 4.68
C CYS A 334 15.43 18.33 5.22
N VAL A 335 15.61 19.12 6.28
CA VAL A 335 14.54 19.85 6.99
C VAL A 335 13.70 20.72 6.04
N ARG A 336 14.33 21.28 4.98
CA ARG A 336 13.72 22.17 3.97
C ARG A 336 12.48 21.57 3.31
N CYS A 337 12.42 20.25 3.17
CA CYS A 337 11.30 19.53 2.56
C CYS A 337 10.56 18.61 3.54
N HIS A 338 11.29 17.95 4.45
CA HIS A 338 10.75 16.89 5.30
C HIS A 338 10.28 17.35 6.69
N GLY A 339 10.55 18.61 7.06
CA GLY A 339 10.17 19.17 8.36
C GLY A 339 11.19 18.90 9.48
N SER A 340 10.91 19.47 10.66
CA SER A 340 11.71 19.31 11.89
C SER A 340 11.12 18.24 12.81
N TYR A 341 11.99 17.58 13.60
CA TYR A 341 11.61 16.55 14.57
C TYR A 341 12.17 16.85 15.95
N GLY A 342 11.45 16.43 17.01
CA GLY A 342 11.77 16.73 18.40
C GLY A 342 10.60 17.42 19.11
N ALA A 343 10.91 18.30 20.07
CA ALA A 343 9.89 19.04 20.82
C ALA A 343 9.14 20.07 19.95
N ASP A 344 9.88 20.79 19.10
CA ASP A 344 9.36 21.81 18.19
C ASP A 344 9.26 21.27 16.75
N ALA A 345 8.54 20.15 16.61
CA ALA A 345 8.34 19.46 15.34
C ALA A 345 7.29 20.17 14.46
N ASP A 346 7.69 20.52 13.24
CA ASP A 346 6.84 21.10 12.18
C ASP A 346 7.02 20.33 10.87
N TYR A 347 5.99 20.29 10.03
CA TYR A 347 6.03 19.61 8.74
C TYR A 347 5.37 20.48 7.65
N PRO A 348 6.17 21.01 6.70
CA PRO A 348 5.77 22.15 5.87
C PRO A 348 4.76 21.81 4.76
N ASN A 349 4.38 20.53 4.61
CA ASN A 349 3.36 20.07 3.68
C ASN A 349 3.60 20.57 2.24
N LEU A 350 4.82 20.35 1.73
CA LEU A 350 5.23 20.81 0.41
C LEU A 350 4.97 19.76 -0.68
N MET A 351 4.33 20.19 -1.76
CA MET A 351 4.42 19.53 -3.06
C MET A 351 5.74 19.97 -3.71
N VAL A 352 6.64 19.02 -3.98
CA VAL A 352 7.93 19.23 -4.64
C VAL A 352 7.80 18.94 -6.13
N ALA A 353 8.20 19.87 -6.98
CA ALA A 353 8.14 19.71 -8.43
C ALA A 353 9.11 18.61 -8.93
N LEU A 354 8.72 17.94 -10.01
CA LEU A 354 9.48 16.86 -10.64
C LEU A 354 10.92 17.27 -11.03
N THR A 355 11.06 18.52 -11.49
CA THR A 355 12.32 19.23 -11.78
C THR A 355 13.29 19.31 -10.60
N THR A 356 12.76 19.33 -9.37
CA THR A 356 13.52 19.44 -8.12
C THR A 356 13.78 18.08 -7.47
N ILE A 357 12.77 17.20 -7.44
CA ILE A 357 12.87 15.91 -6.74
C ILE A 357 13.56 14.81 -7.57
N GLY A 358 13.51 14.88 -8.91
CA GLY A 358 14.25 13.98 -9.81
C GLY A 358 13.83 12.50 -9.80
N THR A 359 12.76 12.15 -9.09
CA THR A 359 12.18 10.79 -9.08
C THR A 359 11.40 10.49 -10.35
N ASP A 360 11.01 9.22 -10.53
CA ASP A 360 10.06 8.80 -11.57
C ASP A 360 8.82 9.70 -11.59
N ASN A 361 8.45 10.17 -12.77
CA ASN A 361 7.41 11.18 -12.94
C ASN A 361 6.05 10.62 -13.34
N GLU A 362 5.91 9.33 -13.64
CA GLU A 362 4.72 8.85 -14.37
C GLU A 362 3.44 8.88 -13.53
N LEU A 363 3.51 8.56 -12.23
CA LEU A 363 2.33 8.65 -11.35
C LEU A 363 1.87 10.11 -11.18
N SER A 364 2.81 11.05 -11.07
CA SER A 364 2.53 12.49 -11.10
C SER A 364 1.97 12.94 -12.45
N ASN A 365 2.57 12.52 -13.57
CA ASN A 365 2.16 12.88 -14.93
C ASN A 365 0.73 12.40 -15.21
N HIS A 366 0.41 11.14 -14.88
CA HIS A 366 -0.93 10.56 -14.98
C HIS A 366 -1.97 11.47 -14.34
N TYR A 367 -1.77 11.85 -13.07
CA TYR A 367 -2.73 12.68 -12.36
C TYR A 367 -2.70 14.18 -12.72
N SER A 368 -1.63 14.72 -13.32
CA SER A 368 -1.52 16.15 -13.65
C SER A 368 -1.83 16.47 -15.12
N GLN A 369 -1.61 15.54 -16.06
CA GLN A 369 -1.88 15.75 -17.47
C GLN A 369 -3.37 15.53 -17.85
N PRO A 370 -3.86 16.14 -18.94
CA PRO A 370 -5.18 15.86 -19.49
C PRO A 370 -5.25 14.45 -20.09
N SER A 371 -6.26 13.68 -19.71
CA SER A 371 -6.57 12.38 -20.32
C SER A 371 -8.04 12.05 -20.09
N ALA A 372 -8.69 11.37 -21.03
CA ALA A 372 -10.12 11.05 -20.90
C ALA A 372 -10.43 10.26 -19.61
N LEU A 373 -9.52 9.39 -19.18
CA LEU A 373 -9.65 8.64 -17.93
C LEU A 373 -9.49 9.54 -16.69
N ASN A 374 -8.51 10.42 -16.68
CA ASN A 374 -8.20 11.25 -15.50
C ASN A 374 -9.15 12.45 -15.39
N ASP A 375 -9.66 12.97 -16.50
CA ASP A 375 -10.74 13.95 -16.54
C ASP A 375 -12.06 13.34 -16.06
N TYR A 376 -12.39 12.11 -16.48
CA TYR A 376 -13.53 11.36 -15.93
C TYR A 376 -13.36 11.11 -14.43
N PHE A 377 -12.20 10.65 -13.98
CA PHE A 377 -11.90 10.38 -12.56
C PHE A 377 -12.05 11.65 -11.70
N ARG A 378 -11.52 12.79 -12.18
CA ARG A 378 -11.68 14.11 -11.53
C ARG A 378 -13.15 14.53 -11.44
N ASP A 379 -13.91 14.42 -12.53
CA ASP A 379 -15.35 14.75 -12.57
C ASP A 379 -16.20 13.81 -11.69
N TRP A 380 -15.87 12.51 -11.67
CA TRP A 380 -16.57 11.50 -10.90
C TRP A 380 -16.48 11.76 -9.40
N PHE A 381 -15.28 12.06 -8.89
CA PHE A 381 -15.11 12.40 -7.48
C PHE A 381 -15.67 13.80 -7.15
N ASN A 382 -15.24 14.84 -7.87
CA ASN A 382 -15.54 16.22 -7.50
C ASN A 382 -17.01 16.62 -7.75
N ASN A 383 -17.62 16.11 -8.83
CA ASN A 383 -19.01 16.40 -9.22
C ASN A 383 -19.95 15.19 -9.01
N GLY A 384 -19.51 14.16 -8.29
CA GLY A 384 -20.33 13.05 -7.80
C GLY A 384 -20.56 13.13 -6.29
N TRP A 385 -20.99 12.02 -5.69
CA TRP A 385 -21.35 11.91 -4.26
C TRP A 385 -20.20 12.33 -3.33
N PHE A 386 -18.95 12.01 -3.68
CA PHE A 386 -17.77 12.28 -2.86
C PHE A 386 -17.49 13.78 -2.67
N GLY A 387 -17.63 14.60 -3.72
CA GLY A 387 -17.32 16.03 -3.72
C GLY A 387 -18.51 16.99 -3.62
N THR A 388 -19.75 16.52 -3.85
CA THR A 388 -20.95 17.38 -3.82
C THR A 388 -21.77 17.30 -2.53
N HIS A 389 -21.56 16.27 -1.70
CA HIS A 389 -22.33 16.06 -0.47
C HIS A 389 -21.59 16.63 0.76
N ALA A 390 -22.16 16.45 1.96
CA ALA A 390 -21.54 16.91 3.21
C ALA A 390 -20.14 16.32 3.42
N ASN A 391 -19.22 17.16 3.93
CA ASN A 391 -17.80 16.87 4.11
C ASN A 391 -17.13 16.39 2.81
N PRO A 392 -16.97 17.26 1.80
CA PRO A 392 -16.55 16.84 0.46
C PRO A 392 -15.07 16.45 0.41
N LEU A 393 -14.78 15.41 -0.37
CA LEU A 393 -13.45 15.09 -0.90
C LEU A 393 -13.15 15.99 -2.09
N GLU A 394 -11.87 16.33 -2.30
CA GLU A 394 -11.41 16.98 -3.53
C GLU A 394 -10.21 16.24 -4.14
N ILE A 395 -10.38 15.82 -5.39
CA ILE A 395 -9.32 15.27 -6.24
C ILE A 395 -8.79 16.39 -7.13
N VAL A 396 -7.60 16.88 -6.77
CA VAL A 396 -6.81 17.86 -7.52
C VAL A 396 -5.36 17.39 -7.53
N SER A 397 -4.66 17.60 -8.64
CA SER A 397 -3.22 17.41 -8.77
C SER A 397 -2.60 18.68 -9.33
N GLU A 398 -1.43 19.04 -8.80
CA GLU A 398 -0.65 20.21 -9.20
C GLU A 398 0.67 19.80 -9.88
N GLY A 399 0.89 18.49 -10.04
CA GLY A 399 2.16 17.90 -10.47
C GLY A 399 3.21 17.83 -9.34
N GLY A 400 4.14 16.89 -9.45
CA GLY A 400 5.13 16.61 -8.41
C GLY A 400 4.63 15.65 -7.35
N TYR A 401 5.38 15.57 -6.24
CA TYR A 401 5.08 14.69 -5.11
C TYR A 401 5.24 15.40 -3.78
N ILE A 402 4.47 14.97 -2.79
CA ILE A 402 4.62 15.38 -1.40
C ILE A 402 5.91 14.77 -0.84
N ALA A 403 6.82 15.61 -0.35
CA ALA A 403 7.95 15.14 0.46
C ALA A 403 7.39 14.53 1.76
N PRO A 404 7.52 13.22 2.02
CA PRO A 404 6.92 12.59 3.20
C PRO A 404 7.61 13.05 4.50
N PRO A 405 6.92 13.09 5.64
CA PRO A 405 7.60 13.14 6.93
C PRO A 405 8.43 11.85 7.10
N LEU A 406 9.62 11.95 7.67
CA LEU A 406 10.58 10.86 7.83
C LEU A 406 10.57 10.31 9.27
N ASP A 407 9.36 10.08 9.79
CA ASP A 407 9.11 9.51 11.12
C ASP A 407 8.85 8.00 11.01
N GLY A 408 9.74 7.17 11.55
CA GLY A 408 9.55 5.72 11.72
C GLY A 408 10.69 4.85 11.18
#